data_AF-A0A4Q3CLI0-F1
#
_entry.id   AF-A0A4Q3CLI0-F1
#
_cell.length_a   1.000
_cell.length_b   1.000
_cell.length_c   1.000
_cell.angle_alpha   90.00
_cell.angle_beta   90.00
_cell.angle_gamma   90.00
#
_symmetry.space_group_name_H-M   'P 1'
#
loop_
_entity.id
_entity.type
_entity.pdbx_description
1 polymer ?
#
loop_
_entity_poly.entity_id
_entity_poly.type
_entity_poly.pdbx_seq_one_letter_code
_entity_poly.pdbx_strand_id
1 'polypeptide(L)' 'IKVLFTTGYTRNAVVHNGMLDAGVAFLPKPFSVTQLSVKIRQVLDHGGANRPL' A
#
# COMPACT_ATOMS: atom_id res chain seq x y z
N ILE A 1 9.46 11.12 3.21
CA ILE A 1 9.56 10.25 2.01
C ILE A 1 8.30 9.41 1.92
N LYS A 2 7.74 9.20 0.72
CA LYS A 2 6.53 8.38 0.52
C LYS A 2 6.95 6.95 0.17
N VAL A 3 6.32 5.94 0.78
CA VAL A 3 6.68 4.53 0.61
C VAL A 3 5.43 3.73 0.23
N LEU A 4 5.56 2.86 -0.79
CA LEU A 4 4.54 1.90 -1.21
C LEU A 4 5.09 0.48 -1.05
N PHE A 5 4.45 -0.31 -0.19
CA PHE A 5 4.80 -1.71 0.03
C PHE A 5 4.08 -2.61 -0.98
N THR A 6 4.78 -3.66 -1.43
CA THR A 6 4.18 -4.73 -2.23
C THR A 6 4.45 -6.09 -1.59
N THR A 7 3.66 -7.10 -1.95
CA THR A 7 3.87 -8.48 -1.47
C THR A 7 5.29 -8.95 -1.81
N GLY A 8 6.02 -9.38 -0.78
CA GLY A 8 7.45 -9.73 -0.81
C GLY A 8 8.14 -9.44 0.53
N TYR A 9 7.64 -8.46 1.28
CA TYR A 9 7.90 -8.33 2.71
C TYR A 9 7.03 -9.34 3.47
N THR A 10 7.58 -9.97 4.52
CA THR A 10 6.81 -10.89 5.35
C THR A 10 5.55 -10.18 5.82
N ARG A 11 4.42 -10.90 5.88
CA ARG A 11 3.12 -10.35 6.27
C ARG A 11 3.19 -9.57 7.59
N ASN A 12 4.16 -9.89 8.44
CA ASN A 12 4.44 -9.28 9.74
C ASN A 12 5.18 -7.93 9.70
N ALA A 13 5.65 -7.45 8.54
CA ALA A 13 6.43 -6.21 8.47
C ALA A 13 5.59 -4.93 8.53
N VAL A 14 4.29 -5.02 8.24
CA VAL A 14 3.37 -3.86 8.14
C VAL A 14 1.92 -4.18 8.56
N VAL A 15 1.67 -5.38 9.10
CA VAL A 15 0.34 -5.85 9.51
C VAL A 15 0.37 -6.23 10.99
N HIS A 16 -0.49 -5.62 11.80
CA HIS A 16 -0.78 -6.02 13.18
C HIS A 16 -2.21 -6.53 13.28
N ASN A 17 -2.43 -7.68 13.92
CA ASN A 17 -3.75 -8.33 14.07
C ASN A 17 -4.55 -8.51 12.75
N GLY A 18 -3.86 -8.73 11.62
CA GLY A 18 -4.50 -8.88 10.31
C GLY A 18 -4.90 -7.56 9.64
N MET A 19 -4.64 -6.41 10.28
CA MET A 19 -4.84 -5.08 9.71
C MET A 19 -3.51 -4.44 9.35
N LEU A 20 -3.49 -3.70 8.23
CA LEU A 20 -2.34 -2.88 7.85
C LEU A 20 -2.18 -1.72 8.84
N ASP A 21 -0.93 -1.38 9.16
CA ASP A 21 -0.65 -0.24 10.03
C ASP A 21 -1.24 1.05 9.46
N ALA A 22 -1.70 1.93 10.36
CA ALA A 22 -2.26 3.20 9.97
C ALA A 22 -1.23 4.01 9.16
N GLY A 23 -1.64 4.44 7.96
CA GLY A 23 -0.76 5.19 7.05
C GLY A 23 0.13 4.34 6.16
N VAL A 24 0.08 3.00 6.26
CA VAL A 24 0.78 2.12 5.31
C VAL A 24 0.06 2.10 3.97
N ALA A 25 0.83 2.33 2.90
CA ALA A 25 0.39 2.09 1.54
C ALA A 25 0.78 0.69 1.10
N PHE A 26 -0.19 -0.10 0.66
CA PHE A 26 0.06 -1.48 0.27
C PHE A 26 -0.64 -1.82 -1.05
N LEU A 27 0.05 -2.57 -1.91
CA LEU A 27 -0.49 -3.14 -3.13
C LEU A 27 -0.18 -4.64 -3.21
N PRO A 28 -1.18 -5.52 -3.01
CA PRO A 28 -0.97 -6.96 -3.09
C PRO A 28 -0.76 -7.41 -4.53
N LYS A 29 0.17 -8.35 -4.76
CA LYS A 29 0.27 -9.07 -6.05
C LYS A 29 -0.79 -10.18 -6.14
N PRO A 30 -1.20 -10.55 -7.37
CA PRO A 30 -0.84 -9.92 -8.63
C PRO A 30 -1.55 -8.57 -8.80
N PHE A 31 -0.88 -7.64 -9.49
CA PHE A 31 -1.46 -6.35 -9.88
C PHE A 31 -1.06 -5.98 -11.30
N SER A 32 -1.90 -5.20 -11.98
CA SER A 32 -1.61 -4.62 -13.28
C SER A 32 -0.83 -3.31 -13.15
N VAL A 33 -0.24 -2.85 -14.26
CA VAL A 33 0.43 -1.54 -14.33
C VAL A 33 -0.53 -0.39 -14.01
N THR A 34 -1.80 -0.51 -14.44
CA THR A 34 -2.85 0.48 -14.13
C THR A 34 -3.16 0.53 -12.63
N GLN A 35 -3.21 -0.63 -11.96
CA GLN A 35 -3.42 -0.67 -10.50
C GLN A 35 -2.23 -0.04 -9.76
N LEU A 36 -1.00 -0.26 -10.25
CA LEU A 36 0.20 0.36 -9.70
C LEU A 36 0.18 1.88 -9.87
N SER A 37 -0.14 2.40 -11.07
CA SER A 37 -0.15 3.84 -11.34
C SER A 37 -1.18 4.59 -10.48
N VAL A 38 -2.38 4.03 -10.36
CA VAL A 38 -3.43 4.56 -9.47
C VAL A 38 -2.93 4.60 -8.03
N LYS A 39 -2.29 3.51 -7.55
CA LYS A 39 -1.84 3.44 -6.17
C LYS A 39 -0.69 4.41 -5.87
N ILE A 40 0.24 4.58 -6.82
CA ILE A 40 1.30 5.59 -6.71
C ILE A 40 0.70 6.98 -6.59
N ARG A 41 -0.27 7.34 -7.44
CA ARG A 41 -0.93 8.65 -7.37
C ARG A 41 -1.61 8.86 -6.02
N GLN A 42 -2.34 7.86 -5.52
CA GLN A 42 -2.93 7.91 -4.19
C GLN A 42 -1.90 8.17 -3.08
N VAL A 43 -0.73 7.51 -3.15
CA VAL A 43 0.35 7.70 -2.18
C VAL A 43 0.92 9.11 -2.25
N LEU A 44 1.23 9.60 -3.45
CA LEU A 44 1.80 10.93 -3.67
C LEU A 44 0.84 12.03 -3.21
N ASP A 45 -0.46 11.87 -3.47
CA ASP A 45 -1.47 12.89 -3.15
C ASP A 45 -1.89 12.84 -1.67
N HIS A 46 -2.08 11.64 -1.09
CA HIS A 46 -2.74 11.46 0.22
C HIS A 46 -1.86 10.89 1.33
N GLY A 47 -0.57 10.64 1.10
CA GLY A 47 0.37 10.25 2.16
C GLY A 47 0.39 8.76 2.51
N GLY A 48 -0.23 7.92 1.68
CA GLY A 48 -0.10 6.47 1.78
C GLY A 48 -1.20 5.74 2.54
N ALA A 49 -2.23 6.42 3.01
CA ALA A 49 -3.36 5.71 3.62
C ALA A 49 -4.09 4.83 2.58
N ASN A 50 -4.29 3.55 2.90
CA ASN A 50 -5.25 2.67 2.21
C ASN A 50 -6.70 3.10 2.52
N ARG A 51 -7.06 4.32 2.12
CA ARG A 51 -8.43 4.80 2.20
C ARG A 51 -9.20 4.19 1.03
N PRO A 52 -10.36 3.55 1.28
CA PRO A 52 -11.31 3.32 0.21
C PRO A 52 -11.71 4.68 -0.38
N LEU A 53 -11.87 4.75 -1.69
CA LEU A 53 -12.48 5.90 -2.37
C LEU A 53 -13.93 6.06 -1.90
#